data_AF-A0A9E4EGU2-F1
#
_entry.id   AF-A0A9E4EGU2-F1
#
_cell.length_a   1.000
_cell.length_b   1.000
_cell.length_c   1.000
_cell.angle_alpha   90.00
_cell.angle_beta   90.00
_cell.angle_gamma   90.00
#
_symmetry.space_group_name_H-M   'P 1'
#
loop_
_entity.id
_entity.type
_entity.pdbx_description
1 polymer ?
#
loop_
_entity_poly.entity_id
_entity_poly.type
_entity_poly.pdbx_seq_one_letter_code
_entity_poly.pdbx_strand_id
1 'polypeptide(L)'
;KQMWQEIGVETELRNIDGGVFFGGDPASPDTYQKFYADIEMYTSNFQGTDPEIYMAAWTCDNAPGPDNQWLGTNMSRGCSPEFDALVERLAVTPYGEERYEIAKRMNDIVVQNHFLIPLVWRATASARSNGLKGVRVNPWDSELWNIEDWHR
;
A
#
# COMPACT_ATOMS: atom_id res chain seq x y z
N LYS A 1 -12.81 11.16 12.22
CA LYS A 1 -14.05 11.94 12.40
C LYS A 1 -13.82 13.24 13.18
N GLN A 2 -13.37 13.18 14.44
CA GLN A 2 -13.16 14.38 15.28
C GLN A 2 -12.21 15.42 14.65
N MET A 3 -11.04 15.00 14.16
CA MET A 3 -10.09 15.91 13.50
C MET A 3 -10.65 16.60 12.24
N TRP A 4 -11.56 15.94 11.50
CA TRP A 4 -12.24 16.56 10.35
C TRP A 4 -13.25 17.63 10.81
N GLN A 5 -13.96 17.38 11.92
CA GLN A 5 -14.89 18.34 12.51
C GLN A 5 -14.18 19.58 13.04
N GLU A 6 -12.98 19.44 13.60
CA GLU A 6 -12.16 20.57 14.08
C GLU A 6 -11.81 21.58 12.96
N ILE A 7 -11.73 21.11 11.71
CA ILE A 7 -11.52 21.96 10.54
C ILE A 7 -12.83 22.28 9.78
N GLY A 8 -13.99 22.01 10.38
CA GLY A 8 -15.30 22.36 9.82
C GLY A 8 -15.81 21.40 8.75
N VAL A 9 -15.22 20.21 8.60
CA VAL A 9 -15.67 19.19 7.65
C VAL A 9 -16.60 18.19 8.35
N GLU A 10 -17.88 18.21 7.97
CA GLU A 10 -18.84 17.20 8.39
C GLU A 10 -18.48 15.84 7.78
N THR A 11 -18.59 14.77 8.57
CA THR A 11 -18.22 13.43 8.15
C THR A 11 -19.24 12.40 8.62
N GLU A 12 -19.68 11.54 7.71
CA GLU A 12 -20.40 10.30 8.01
C GLU A 12 -19.41 9.13 7.95
N LEU A 13 -19.46 8.23 8.93
CA LEU A 13 -18.62 7.04 8.91
C LEU A 13 -19.44 5.86 8.40
N ARG A 14 -19.08 5.36 7.23
CA ARG A 14 -19.62 4.13 6.69
C ARG A 14 -18.67 2.98 7.01
N ASN A 15 -19.15 1.99 7.74
CA ASN A 15 -18.39 0.79 8.08
C ASN A 15 -18.89 -0.38 7.24
N ILE A 16 -18.00 -0.99 6.46
CA ILE A 16 -18.29 -2.08 5.55
C ILE A 16 -17.58 -3.33 6.07
N ASP A 17 -18.24 -4.47 5.99
CA ASP A 17 -17.62 -5.75 6.34
C ASP A 17 -16.35 -5.97 5.49
N GLY A 18 -15.26 -6.40 6.12
CA GLY A 18 -13.97 -6.55 5.45
C GLY A 18 -13.99 -7.54 4.28
N GLY A 19 -14.81 -8.60 4.36
CA GLY A 19 -14.95 -9.58 3.29
C GLY A 19 -15.69 -9.03 2.07
N VAL A 20 -16.61 -8.08 2.27
CA VAL A 20 -17.26 -7.33 1.19
C VAL A 20 -16.32 -6.26 0.64
N PHE A 21 -15.69 -5.50 1.54
CA PHE A 21 -14.85 -4.36 1.20
C PHE A 21 -13.62 -4.74 0.37
N PHE A 22 -12.88 -5.78 0.80
CA PHE A 22 -11.76 -6.35 0.05
C PHE A 22 -12.19 -7.43 -0.96
N GLY A 23 -13.50 -7.65 -1.09
CA GLY A 23 -14.06 -8.56 -2.09
C GLY A 23 -13.86 -8.04 -3.51
N GLY A 24 -14.04 -8.94 -4.48
CA GLY A 24 -13.98 -8.63 -5.91
C GLY A 24 -15.31 -8.79 -6.63
N ASP A 25 -16.43 -8.86 -5.90
CA ASP A 25 -17.75 -9.06 -6.49
C ASP A 25 -18.18 -7.81 -7.30
N PRO A 26 -18.27 -7.90 -8.65
CA PRO A 26 -18.67 -6.77 -9.47
C PRO A 26 -20.10 -6.31 -9.21
N ALA A 27 -20.94 -7.13 -8.58
CA ALA A 27 -22.30 -6.75 -8.20
C ALA A 27 -22.34 -5.94 -6.89
N SER A 28 -21.37 -6.12 -5.99
CA SER A 28 -21.29 -5.38 -4.73
C SER A 28 -20.94 -3.92 -5.01
N PRO A 29 -21.70 -2.92 -4.52
CA PRO A 29 -21.32 -1.51 -4.62
C PRO A 29 -20.24 -1.11 -3.59
N ASP A 30 -19.86 -2.03 -2.72
CA ASP A 30 -19.14 -1.76 -1.48
C ASP A 30 -17.70 -2.25 -1.49
N THR A 31 -17.21 -2.69 -2.66
CA THR A 31 -15.79 -3.03 -2.83
C THR A 31 -14.95 -1.77 -2.93
N TYR A 32 -13.73 -1.86 -2.44
CA TYR A 32 -12.78 -0.74 -2.46
C TYR A 32 -12.37 -0.28 -3.87
N GLN A 33 -12.49 -1.15 -4.88
CA GLN A 33 -12.28 -0.73 -6.28
C GLN A 33 -13.35 0.22 -6.79
N LYS A 34 -14.58 0.11 -6.30
CA LYS A 34 -15.68 1.01 -6.69
C LYS A 34 -15.59 2.34 -5.98
N PHE A 35 -15.24 2.33 -4.69
CA PHE A 35 -14.98 3.53 -3.90
C PHE A 35 -15.99 4.66 -4.16
N TYR A 36 -17.26 4.43 -3.81
CA TYR A 36 -18.34 5.43 -3.91
C TYR A 36 -18.47 6.29 -2.65
N ALA A 37 -17.34 6.84 -2.20
CA ALA A 37 -17.27 7.77 -1.08
C ALA A 37 -16.24 8.87 -1.39
N ASP A 38 -16.20 9.94 -0.60
CA ASP A 38 -15.22 11.01 -0.79
C ASP A 38 -13.82 10.62 -0.29
N ILE A 39 -13.77 9.83 0.80
CA ILE A 39 -12.54 9.34 1.43
C ILE A 39 -12.72 7.87 1.80
N GLU A 40 -11.70 7.07 1.50
CA GLU A 40 -11.61 5.66 1.85
C GLU A 40 -10.34 5.41 2.67
N MET A 41 -10.44 4.50 3.63
CA MET A 41 -9.32 4.14 4.51
C MET A 41 -9.13 2.63 4.50
N TYR A 42 -7.95 2.20 4.10
CA TYR A 42 -7.52 0.81 4.18
C TYR A 42 -6.02 0.76 4.49
N THR A 43 -5.53 -0.44 4.79
CA THR A 43 -4.09 -0.70 4.92
C THR A 43 -3.68 -1.62 3.79
N SER A 44 -2.63 -1.26 3.07
CA SER A 44 -1.91 -2.15 2.17
C SER A 44 -0.47 -2.33 2.66
N ASN A 45 0.13 -3.45 2.28
CA ASN A 45 1.54 -3.74 2.53
C ASN A 45 2.14 -4.42 1.29
N PHE A 46 3.46 -4.46 1.23
CA PHE A 46 4.19 -5.31 0.29
C PHE A 46 5.17 -6.18 1.06
N GLN A 47 5.53 -7.31 0.48
CA GLN A 47 6.50 -8.24 1.04
C GLN A 47 7.88 -7.99 0.43
N GLY A 48 8.92 -8.18 1.23
CA GLY A 48 10.31 -8.06 0.79
C GLY A 48 10.84 -6.62 0.84
N THR A 49 12.01 -6.44 0.22
CA THR A 49 12.79 -5.19 0.28
C THR A 49 12.72 -4.36 -1.00
N ASP A 50 12.11 -4.89 -2.06
CA ASP A 50 12.02 -4.24 -3.36
C ASP A 50 10.60 -3.70 -3.60
N PRO A 51 10.40 -2.38 -3.71
CA PRO A 51 9.07 -1.80 -3.85
C PRO A 51 8.53 -1.83 -5.28
N GLU A 52 9.21 -2.39 -6.29
CA GLU A 52 8.80 -2.29 -7.70
C GLU A 52 7.36 -2.69 -7.96
N ILE A 53 6.97 -3.92 -7.58
CA ILE A 53 5.62 -4.43 -7.80
C ILE A 53 4.60 -3.59 -7.02
N TYR A 54 4.96 -3.14 -5.82
CA TYR A 54 4.10 -2.31 -4.98
C TYR A 54 3.85 -0.95 -5.63
N MET A 55 4.92 -0.31 -6.12
CA MET A 55 4.83 0.99 -6.78
C MET A 55 4.08 0.90 -8.13
N ALA A 56 4.22 -0.19 -8.87
CA ALA A 56 3.49 -0.41 -10.12
C ALA A 56 1.97 -0.46 -9.93
N ALA A 57 1.46 -0.62 -8.70
CA ALA A 57 0.03 -0.62 -8.41
C ALA A 57 -0.66 0.72 -8.70
N TRP A 58 0.08 1.83 -8.77
CA TRP A 58 -0.47 3.18 -8.99
C TRP A 58 -0.28 3.72 -10.41
N THR A 59 0.08 2.87 -11.37
CA THR A 59 0.11 3.32 -12.77
C THR A 59 -1.27 3.76 -13.24
N CYS A 60 -1.31 4.67 -14.22
CA CYS A 60 -2.57 5.22 -14.72
C CYS A 60 -3.50 4.12 -15.26
N ASP A 61 -2.96 3.15 -15.99
CA ASP A 61 -3.72 2.05 -16.60
C ASP A 61 -4.25 1.02 -15.59
N ASN A 62 -3.78 1.07 -14.34
CA ASN A 62 -4.27 0.23 -13.24
C ASN A 62 -5.44 0.84 -12.45
N ALA A 63 -5.98 1.97 -12.90
CA ALA A 63 -7.14 2.60 -12.25
C ALA A 63 -8.43 1.78 -12.49
N PRO A 64 -9.14 1.33 -11.43
CA PRO A 64 -10.41 0.65 -11.58
C PRO A 64 -11.52 1.65 -11.92
N GLY A 65 -12.31 1.34 -12.95
CA GLY A 65 -13.45 2.16 -13.37
C GLY A 65 -14.51 1.37 -14.13
N PRO A 66 -15.65 1.99 -14.49
CA PRO A 66 -16.71 1.33 -15.24
C PRO A 66 -16.22 0.70 -16.56
N ASP A 67 -15.30 1.37 -17.24
CA ASP A 67 -14.80 0.98 -18.57
C ASP A 67 -13.98 -0.32 -18.56
N ASN A 68 -13.37 -0.66 -17.42
CA ASN A 68 -12.61 -1.91 -17.23
C ASN A 68 -13.25 -2.84 -16.19
N GLN A 69 -14.56 -2.70 -15.96
CA GLN A 69 -15.31 -3.51 -15.00
C GLN A 69 -14.77 -3.46 -13.56
N TRP A 70 -14.19 -2.30 -13.17
CA TRP A 70 -13.60 -2.06 -11.86
C TRP A 70 -12.39 -2.94 -11.54
N LEU A 71 -11.68 -3.41 -12.56
CA LEU A 71 -10.43 -4.14 -12.42
C LEU A 71 -9.25 -3.19 -12.25
N GLY A 72 -8.27 -3.56 -11.43
CA GLY A 72 -7.08 -2.75 -11.19
C GLY A 72 -6.75 -2.58 -9.72
N THR A 73 -5.67 -1.87 -9.45
CA THR A 73 -5.06 -1.71 -8.11
C THR A 73 -4.83 -0.24 -7.73
N ASN A 74 -4.96 0.70 -8.66
CA ASN A 74 -4.84 2.13 -8.38
C ASN A 74 -6.16 2.71 -7.87
N MET A 75 -6.50 2.41 -6.61
CA MET A 75 -7.78 2.82 -5.99
C MET A 75 -8.01 4.33 -5.99
N SER A 76 -6.92 5.11 -5.89
CA SER A 76 -7.00 6.58 -5.92
C SER A 76 -7.45 7.11 -7.29
N ARG A 77 -7.23 6.34 -8.36
CA ARG A 77 -7.37 6.75 -9.77
C ARG A 77 -6.54 7.99 -10.14
N GLY A 78 -5.59 8.37 -9.27
CA GLY A 78 -4.62 9.41 -9.54
C GLY A 78 -3.70 8.96 -10.66
N CYS A 79 -3.43 9.85 -11.60
CA CYS A 79 -2.59 9.56 -12.76
C CYS A 79 -1.51 10.62 -12.89
N SER A 80 -0.27 10.17 -13.08
CA SER A 80 0.88 11.02 -13.34
C SER A 80 1.75 10.35 -14.42
N PRO A 81 1.90 10.96 -15.61
CA PRO A 81 2.80 10.44 -16.64
C PRO A 81 4.26 10.33 -16.17
N GLU A 82 4.69 11.20 -15.23
CA GLU A 82 6.02 11.10 -14.61
C GLU A 82 6.13 9.82 -13.79
N PHE A 83 5.09 9.46 -13.04
CA PHE A 83 5.08 8.24 -12.24
C PHE A 83 5.19 6.99 -13.12
N ASP A 84 4.39 6.91 -14.18
CA ASP A 84 4.41 5.78 -15.12
C ASP A 84 5.80 5.61 -15.76
N ALA A 85 6.44 6.71 -16.19
CA ALA A 85 7.80 6.67 -16.73
C ALA A 85 8.84 6.20 -15.68
N LEU A 86 8.65 6.54 -14.41
CA LEU A 86 9.50 6.06 -13.33
C LEU A 86 9.29 4.57 -13.03
N VAL A 87 8.07 4.04 -13.16
CA VAL A 87 7.80 2.59 -13.06
C VAL A 87 8.60 1.84 -14.13
N GLU A 88 8.55 2.29 -15.38
CA GLU A 88 9.31 1.68 -16.48
C GLU A 88 10.82 1.74 -16.24
N ARG A 89 11.32 2.89 -15.75
CA ARG A 89 12.74 3.03 -15.40
C ARG A 89 13.13 2.11 -14.24
N LEU A 90 12.28 2.00 -13.22
CA LEU A 90 12.53 1.14 -12.06
C LEU A 90 12.69 -0.32 -12.50
N ALA A 91 11.85 -0.81 -13.41
CA ALA A 91 11.89 -2.20 -13.89
C ALA A 91 13.23 -2.63 -14.52
N VAL A 92 14.02 -1.69 -15.05
CA VAL A 92 15.33 -1.95 -15.66
C VAL A 92 16.52 -1.48 -14.83
N THR A 93 16.28 -0.79 -13.71
CA THR A 93 17.33 -0.24 -12.84
C THR A 93 17.80 -1.30 -11.84
N PRO A 94 19.09 -1.69 -11.83
CA PRO A 94 19.59 -2.68 -10.89
C PRO A 94 19.55 -2.17 -9.45
N TYR A 95 19.67 -3.09 -8.48
CA TYR A 95 19.78 -2.72 -7.07
C TYR A 95 20.94 -1.75 -6.83
N GLY A 96 20.65 -0.63 -6.16
CA GLY A 96 21.62 0.41 -5.87
C GLY A 96 20.95 1.73 -5.51
N GLU A 97 21.78 2.76 -5.31
CA GLU A 97 21.35 4.09 -4.89
C GLU A 97 20.33 4.71 -5.87
N GLU A 98 20.56 4.56 -7.18
CA GLU A 98 19.64 5.07 -8.20
C GLU A 98 18.23 4.49 -8.06
N ARG A 99 18.11 3.18 -7.81
CA ARG A 99 16.82 2.50 -7.61
C ARG A 99 16.07 3.09 -6.41
N TYR A 100 16.79 3.37 -5.33
CA TYR A 100 16.20 3.96 -4.12
C TYR A 100 15.73 5.39 -4.35
N GLU A 101 16.48 6.20 -5.10
CA GLU A 101 16.07 7.56 -5.45
C GLU A 101 14.85 7.58 -6.37
N ILE A 102 14.75 6.63 -7.32
CA ILE A 102 13.53 6.45 -8.12
C ILE A 102 12.34 6.13 -7.21
N ALA A 103 12.46 5.15 -6.32
CA ALA A 103 11.37 4.76 -5.42
C ALA A 103 10.93 5.91 -4.49
N LYS A 104 11.88 6.71 -3.96
CA LYS A 104 11.56 7.91 -3.17
C LYS A 104 10.80 8.95 -4.00
N ARG A 105 11.24 9.21 -5.24
CA ARG A 105 10.57 10.14 -6.14
C ARG A 105 9.15 9.69 -6.46
N MET A 106 8.94 8.40 -6.71
CA MET A 106 7.62 7.81 -6.92
C MET A 106 6.71 8.02 -5.70
N ASN A 107 7.21 7.76 -4.49
CA ASN A 107 6.48 8.05 -3.25
C ASN A 107 6.10 9.54 -3.15
N ASP A 108 7.04 10.45 -3.42
CA ASP A 108 6.78 11.89 -3.37
C ASP A 108 5.67 12.29 -4.34
N ILE A 109 5.65 11.73 -5.56
CA ILE A 109 4.57 11.99 -6.52
C ILE A 109 3.22 11.55 -5.94
N VAL A 110 3.12 10.34 -5.38
CA VAL A 110 1.86 9.83 -4.82
C VAL A 110 1.38 10.71 -3.66
N VAL A 111 2.28 11.06 -2.74
CA VAL A 111 1.94 11.81 -1.52
C VAL A 111 1.66 13.29 -1.81
N GLN A 112 2.51 13.95 -2.60
CA GLN A 112 2.39 15.39 -2.88
C GLN A 112 1.22 15.71 -3.82
N ASN A 113 0.80 14.77 -4.67
CA ASN A 113 -0.45 14.91 -5.43
C ASN A 113 -1.70 14.53 -4.61
N HIS A 114 -1.54 14.14 -3.35
CA HIS A 114 -2.63 13.75 -2.45
C HIS A 114 -3.47 12.57 -2.96
N PHE A 115 -2.89 11.71 -3.82
CA PHE A 115 -3.53 10.48 -4.28
C PHE A 115 -3.74 9.50 -3.12
N LEU A 116 -2.81 9.51 -2.17
CA LEU A 116 -2.87 8.74 -0.94
C LEU A 116 -2.28 9.57 0.19
N ILE A 117 -2.91 9.53 1.36
CA ILE A 117 -2.44 10.20 2.57
C ILE A 117 -1.95 9.12 3.55
N PRO A 118 -0.63 8.94 3.71
CA PRO A 118 -0.10 7.98 4.68
C PRO A 118 -0.42 8.43 6.11
N LEU A 119 -1.08 7.58 6.90
CA LEU A 119 -1.45 7.90 8.29
C LEU A 119 -0.49 7.29 9.30
N VAL A 120 -0.28 5.97 9.22
CA VAL A 120 0.50 5.21 10.19
C VAL A 120 1.23 4.06 9.52
N TRP A 121 2.41 3.72 10.04
CA TRP A 121 3.02 2.42 9.85
C TRP A 121 2.62 1.51 11.01
N ARG A 122 2.04 0.34 10.71
CA ARG A 122 1.61 -0.62 11.74
C ARG A 122 2.84 -1.36 12.27
N ALA A 123 3.22 -1.06 13.51
CA ALA A 123 4.29 -1.79 14.19
C ALA A 123 3.85 -3.24 14.50
N THR A 124 4.78 -4.18 14.33
CA THR A 124 4.62 -5.58 14.71
C THR A 124 5.20 -5.81 16.10
N ALA A 125 4.46 -6.52 16.95
CA ALA A 125 4.94 -6.94 18.27
C ALA A 125 5.30 -8.43 18.23
N SER A 126 6.56 -8.75 18.49
CA SER A 126 7.11 -10.11 18.45
C SER A 126 7.77 -10.46 19.78
N ALA A 127 7.68 -11.73 20.19
CA ALA A 127 8.33 -12.21 21.40
C ALA A 127 9.00 -13.56 21.16
N ARG A 128 10.13 -13.79 21.84
CA ARG A 128 10.85 -15.07 21.82
C ARG A 128 11.18 -15.53 23.24
N SER A 129 11.40 -16.83 23.41
CA SER A 129 11.92 -17.39 24.66
C SER A 129 13.33 -16.86 24.95
N ASN A 130 13.64 -16.55 26.22
CA ASN A 130 14.98 -16.15 26.66
C ASN A 130 16.07 -17.20 26.36
N GLY A 131 15.67 -18.47 26.30
CA GLY A 131 16.55 -19.61 25.99
C GLY A 131 16.71 -19.89 24.49
N LEU A 132 15.95 -19.24 23.61
CA LEU A 132 16.14 -19.34 22.17
C LEU A 132 17.18 -18.27 21.76
N LYS A 133 18.24 -18.66 21.07
CA LYS A 133 19.30 -17.77 20.56
C LYS A 133 19.28 -17.76 19.03
N GLY A 134 20.06 -16.86 18.42
CA GLY A 134 20.13 -16.74 16.95
C GLY A 134 18.99 -15.96 16.28
N VAL A 135 17.88 -15.68 16.98
CA VAL A 135 16.75 -14.92 16.41
C VAL A 135 17.15 -13.49 16.02
N ARG A 136 16.93 -13.13 14.75
CA ARG A 136 17.12 -11.77 14.22
C ARG A 136 15.79 -11.24 13.69
N VAL A 137 15.34 -10.11 14.21
CA VAL A 137 14.11 -9.46 13.71
C VAL A 137 14.42 -8.75 12.39
N ASN A 138 13.60 -9.00 11.37
CA ASN A 138 13.65 -8.30 10.08
C ASN A 138 12.27 -7.70 9.80
N PRO A 139 12.12 -6.36 9.71
CA PRO A 139 10.83 -5.73 9.43
C PRO A 139 10.33 -5.94 7.99
N TRP A 140 11.16 -6.48 7.10
CA TRP A 140 10.86 -6.68 5.67
C TRP A 140 10.56 -8.14 5.31
N ASP A 141 10.60 -9.05 6.29
CA ASP A 141 10.37 -10.49 6.10
C ASP A 141 9.62 -11.07 7.31
N SER A 142 9.28 -12.34 7.25
CA SER A 142 8.71 -13.08 8.38
C SER A 142 9.66 -13.08 9.58
N GLU A 143 9.09 -13.25 10.78
CA GLU A 143 9.86 -13.47 12.01
C GLU A 143 10.73 -14.75 11.96
N LEU A 144 10.55 -15.59 10.94
CA LEU A 144 11.19 -16.89 10.75
C LEU A 144 12.26 -16.88 9.65
N TRP A 145 12.57 -15.73 9.03
CA TRP A 145 13.46 -15.65 7.88
C TRP A 145 14.86 -16.28 8.12
N ASN A 146 15.32 -16.29 9.37
CA ASN A 146 16.61 -16.86 9.77
C ASN A 146 16.50 -18.08 10.70
N ILE A 147 15.43 -18.86 10.59
CA ILE A 147 15.18 -20.01 11.48
C ILE A 147 16.31 -21.05 11.48
N GLU A 148 17.08 -21.15 10.39
CA GLU A 148 18.25 -22.02 10.30
C GLU A 148 19.33 -21.71 11.36
N ASP A 149 19.48 -20.44 11.75
CA ASP A 149 20.47 -20.00 12.74
C ASP A 149 20.02 -20.25 14.19
N TRP A 150 18.77 -20.65 14.38
CA TRP A 150 18.17 -20.72 15.71
C TRP A 150 18.66 -21.94 16.48
N HIS A 151 19.01 -21.71 17.74
CA HIS A 151 19.50 -22.77 18.63
C HIS A 151 19.12 -22.47 20.08
N ARG A 152 19.23 -23.49 20.93
CA ARG A 152 19.07 -23.39 22.38
C ARG A 152 20.40 -23.62 23.06
#